data_AF-A0A524HY72-F1
#
_entry.id   AF-A0A524HY72-F1
#
_cell.length_a   1.000
_cell.length_b   1.000
_cell.length_c   1.000
_cell.angle_alpha   90.00
_cell.angle_beta   90.00
_cell.angle_gamma   90.00
#
_symmetry.space_group_name_H-M   'P 1'
#
loop_
_entity.id
_entity.type
_entity.pdbx_description
1 polymer ?
#
loop_
_entity_poly.entity_id
_entity_poly.type
_entity_poly.pdbx_seq_one_letter_code
_entity_poly.pdbx_strand_id
1 'polypeptide(L)' 'MTSLSEALGRPVDFDGAVGPLVQGFADFFGVSFERFALSPADKEAVRAIQASKYAADGWTYRGRTAAR' A
#
# COMPACT_ATOMS: atom_id res chain seq x y z
N MET A 1 19.48 -5.90 -2.37
CA MET A 1 18.05 -5.98 -2.02
C MET A 1 17.82 -7.40 -1.53
N THR A 2 17.17 -7.60 -0.38
CA THR A 2 16.86 -8.94 0.16
C THR A 2 15.39 -8.99 0.54
N SER A 3 14.78 -10.17 0.42
CA SER A 3 13.41 -10.43 0.84
C SER A 3 13.34 -10.75 2.35
N LEU A 4 12.14 -10.60 2.92
CA LEU A 4 11.85 -11.03 4.30
C LEU A 4 12.15 -12.52 4.51
N SER A 5 11.81 -13.37 3.54
CA SER A 5 12.05 -14.81 3.61
C SER A 5 13.53 -15.16 3.67
N GLU A 6 14.36 -14.48 2.87
CA GLU A 6 15.81 -14.65 2.89
C GLU A 6 16.41 -14.15 4.21
N ALA A 7 16.02 -12.94 4.64
CA ALA A 7 16.53 -12.35 5.88
C ALA A 7 16.20 -13.19 7.12
N LEU A 8 15.04 -13.85 7.12
CA LEU A 8 14.58 -14.69 8.23
C LEU A 8 14.93 -16.17 8.07
N GLY A 9 15.53 -16.56 6.94
CA GLY A 9 15.90 -17.96 6.66
C GLY A 9 14.72 -18.93 6.58
N ARG A 10 13.50 -18.43 6.34
CA ARG A 10 12.28 -19.26 6.27
C ARG A 10 11.23 -18.65 5.34
N PRO A 11 10.32 -19.43 4.74
CA PRO A 11 9.19 -18.89 4.01
C PRO A 11 8.32 -18.00 4.91
N VAL A 12 7.90 -16.86 4.36
CA VAL A 12 6.96 -15.92 4.99
C VAL A 12 5.92 -15.52 3.97
N ASP A 13 4.65 -15.71 4.30
CA ASP A 13 3.52 -15.22 3.53
C ASP A 13 3.10 -13.81 3.99
N PHE A 14 2.16 -13.22 3.26
CA PHE A 14 1.71 -11.85 3.55
C PHE A 14 1.10 -11.74 4.95
N ASP A 15 0.22 -12.67 5.32
CA ASP A 15 -0.47 -12.65 6.61
C ASP A 15 0.52 -12.87 7.77
N GLY A 16 1.53 -13.71 7.59
CA GLY A 16 2.62 -13.93 8.53
C GLY A 16 3.60 -12.75 8.66
N ALA A 17 3.62 -11.83 7.70
CA ALA A 17 4.43 -10.61 7.74
C ALA A 17 3.66 -9.40 8.29
N VAL A 18 2.38 -9.26 7.94
CA VAL A 18 1.62 -8.02 8.19
C VAL A 18 1.37 -7.78 9.67
N GLY A 19 1.08 -8.83 10.45
CA GLY A 19 0.84 -8.71 11.90
C GLY A 19 2.06 -8.15 12.65
N PRO A 20 3.24 -8.79 12.54
CA PRO A 20 4.47 -8.27 13.14
C PRO A 20 4.85 -6.87 12.66
N LEU A 21 4.61 -6.55 11.38
CA LEU A 21 4.88 -5.22 10.84
C LEU A 21 4.00 -4.15 11.50
N VAL A 22 2.69 -4.40 11.61
CA VAL A 22 1.74 -3.48 12.26
C VAL A 22 2.09 -3.30 13.73
N GLN A 23 2.39 -4.39 14.45
CA GLN A 23 2.75 -4.33 15.85
C GLN A 23 4.06 -3.56 16.07
N GLY A 24 5.11 -3.88 15.31
CA GLY A 24 6.39 -3.19 15.42
C GLY A 24 6.29 -1.70 15.09
N PHE A 25 5.44 -1.32 14.13
CA PHE A 25 5.15 0.08 13.84
C PHE A 25 4.44 0.77 15.01
N ALA A 26 3.41 0.15 15.58
CA ALA A 26 2.70 0.65 16.75
C ALA A 26 3.64 0.89 17.93
N ASP A 27 4.50 -0.10 18.23
CA ASP A 27 5.45 -0.05 19.34
C ASP A 27 6.51 1.05 19.11
N PHE A 28 7.07 1.12 17.91
CA PHE A 28 8.12 2.08 17.58
C PHE A 28 7.63 3.53 17.66
N PHE A 29 6.42 3.80 17.18
CA PHE A 29 5.83 5.15 17.21
C PHE A 29 5.01 5.45 18.46
N GLY A 30 4.78 4.45 19.34
CA GLY A 30 3.94 4.60 20.53
C GLY A 30 2.48 4.92 20.20
N VAL A 31 1.95 4.33 19.13
CA VAL A 31 0.58 4.59 18.64
C VAL A 31 -0.31 3.35 18.76
N SER A 32 -1.62 3.56 18.73
CA SER A 32 -2.60 2.48 18.56
C SER A 32 -3.37 2.69 17.26
N PHE A 33 -3.70 1.58 16.58
CA PHE A 33 -4.49 1.62 15.35
C PHE A 33 -5.95 1.30 15.65
N GLU A 34 -6.84 2.14 15.13
CA GLU A 34 -8.27 1.89 15.18
C GLU A 34 -8.74 1.19 13.90
N ARG A 35 -9.71 0.28 14.06
CA ARG A 35 -10.31 -0.39 12.91
C ARG A 35 -11.11 0.62 12.09
N PHE A 36 -10.70 0.80 10.84
CA PHE A 36 -11.41 1.62 9.88
C PHE A 36 -11.92 0.77 8.72
N ALA A 37 -13.17 0.99 8.31
CA ALA A 37 -13.79 0.27 7.20
C ALA A 37 -14.38 1.27 6.20
N LEU A 38 -14.01 1.12 4.94
CA LEU A 38 -14.53 1.96 3.86
C LEU A 38 -16.03 1.70 3.67
N SER A 39 -16.82 2.77 3.73
CA SER A 39 -18.23 2.75 3.38
C SER A 39 -18.44 2.45 1.88
N PRO A 40 -19.66 2.11 1.45
CA PRO A 40 -19.96 1.98 0.03
C PRO A 40 -19.61 3.23 -0.79
N ALA A 41 -19.87 4.43 -0.24
CA ALA A 41 -19.55 5.71 -0.88
C ALA A 41 -18.03 5.91 -1.00
N ASP A 42 -17.25 5.54 0.02
CA ASP A 42 -15.78 5.59 -0.06
C ASP A 42 -15.26 4.67 -1.17
N LYS A 43 -15.85 3.48 -1.30
CA LYS A 43 -15.49 2.53 -2.36
C LYS A 43 -15.83 3.06 -3.75
N GLU A 44 -16.92 3.82 -3.91
CA GLU A 44 -17.23 4.53 -5.16
C GLU A 44 -16.19 5.60 -5.48
N ALA A 45 -15.82 6.41 -4.48
CA ALA A 45 -14.77 7.41 -4.64
C ALA A 45 -13.42 6.78 -5.01
N VAL A 46 -13.04 5.66 -4.37
CA VAL A 46 -11.84 4.89 -4.71
C VAL A 46 -11.90 4.41 -6.16
N ARG A 47 -13.03 3.86 -6.62
CA ARG A 47 -13.19 3.43 -8.03
C ARG A 47 -13.04 4.60 -9.01
N ALA A 48 -13.61 5.75 -8.70
CA ALA A 48 -13.45 6.95 -9.54
C ALA A 48 -11.99 7.42 -9.62
N ILE A 49 -11.27 7.40 -8.48
CA ILE A 49 -9.83 7.71 -8.44
C ILE A 49 -9.03 6.68 -9.23
N GLN A 50 -9.32 5.39 -9.04
CA GLN A 50 -8.66 4.32 -9.79
C GLN A 50 -8.83 4.52 -11.29
N ALA A 51 -10.05 4.74 -11.77
CA ALA A 51 -10.35 4.91 -13.19
C ALA A 51 -9.70 6.16 -13.79
N SER A 52 -9.71 7.29 -13.08
CA SER A 52 -9.17 8.56 -13.59
C SER A 52 -7.65 8.68 -13.49
N LYS A 53 -7.00 7.87 -12.64
CA LYS A 53 -5.57 7.94 -12.36
C LYS A 53 -4.87 6.60 -12.51
N TYR A 54 -4.99 5.73 -11.51
CA TYR A 54 -4.15 4.53 -11.40
C TYR A 54 -4.36 3.50 -12.53
N ALA A 55 -5.51 3.55 -13.22
CA ALA A 55 -5.81 2.73 -14.40
C ALA A 55 -5.79 3.54 -15.71
N ALA A 56 -5.52 4.84 -15.66
CA ALA A 56 -5.48 5.71 -16.84
C ALA A 56 -4.05 5.85 -17.37
N ASP A 57 -3.83 5.42 -18.61
CA ASP A 57 -2.52 5.53 -19.28
C ASP A 57 -1.99 6.97 -19.28
N GLY A 58 -2.88 7.95 -19.49
CA GLY A 58 -2.51 9.38 -19.48
C GLY A 58 -2.03 9.89 -18.12
N TRP A 59 -2.35 9.19 -17.03
CA TRP A 59 -1.79 9.46 -15.70
C TRP A 59 -0.50 8.67 -15.47
N THR A 60 -0.52 7.37 -15.76
CA THR A 60 0.60 6.44 -15.51
C THR A 60 1.83 6.74 -16.37
N TYR A 61 1.63 7.06 -17.65
CA TYR A 61 2.69 7.24 -18.65
C TYR A 61 2.88 8.70 -19.05
N ARG A 62 2.30 9.67 -18.32
CA ARG A 62 2.63 11.08 -18.51
C ARG A 62 4.08 11.31 -18.08
N GLY A 63 5.01 11.01 -18.98
CA GLY A 63 6.37 11.51 -18.91
C GLY A 63 6.31 13.03 -18.94
N ARG A 64 7.16 13.69 -18.16
CA ARG A 64 7.49 15.10 -18.42
C ARG A 64 7.77 15.21 -19.90
N THR A 65 6.91 15.90 -20.65
CA THR A 65 7.26 16.36 -21.99
C THR A 65 8.53 17.16 -21.77
N ALA A 66 9.68 16.63 -22.17
CA ALA A 66 10.92 17.37 -22.16
C ALA A 66 10.66 18.55 -23.09
N ALA A 67 10.47 19.74 -22.52
CA ALA A 67 10.42 20.98 -23.27
C ALA A 67 11.71 21.02 -24.10
N ARG A 68 11.54 20.92 -25.42
CA ARG A 68 12.59 21.23 -26.38
C ARG A 68 12.58 22.72 -26.64
#